data_AF-A0A6J6BZ31-F1
#
_entry.id   AF-A0A6J6BZ31-F1
#
_cell.length_a   1.000
_cell.length_b   1.000
_cell.length_c   1.000
_cell.angle_alpha   90.00
_cell.angle_beta   90.00
_cell.angle_gamma   90.00
#
_symmetry.space_group_name_H-M   'P 1'
#
loop_
_entity.id
_entity.type
_entity.pdbx_description
1 polymer ?
#
loop_
_entity_poly.entity_id
_entity_poly.type
_entity_poly.pdbx_seq_one_letter_code
_entity_poly.pdbx_strand_id
1 'polypeptide(L)'
;MVLMGEGRAFGPDGLERPVPELLAEAGISPIELREKEGLALINGTDGMLGMLCLAIFDLEHLLDEADVIAAMSVEGLMGTDQVFRAQLHEPLRPHPGQATSARNMFAALVGSEIVASHRHGDDKVQDAYSLRCAPQVAGAVRDTIAYARSVAERELAAAIDNPVVLEDGEVTSNGNFHGAPVGYVLDFLAIAATDLASISERRVDRMLDRHRNSGLTPFLAADAGVDSGLMIAQYTAAGLVSDCKRLAVPASVDSIPSSAMQEDHVSMGWHAGRKLRRVVDNLRNVLAIEYIGAARCVELRAPHKPAPITGAAIARLRTKVAGHGPDRFLAPELEAAAEILRAPKA
;
A
#
# COMPACT_ATOMS: atom_id res chain seq x y z
N MET A 1 -16.31 24.06 -12.75
CA MET A 1 -16.77 24.99 -11.70
C MET A 1 -15.67 25.95 -11.27
N VAL A 2 -14.58 25.50 -10.63
CA VAL A 2 -13.53 26.39 -10.12
C VAL A 2 -12.97 27.33 -11.19
N LEU A 3 -12.69 26.85 -12.40
CA LEU A 3 -12.22 27.67 -13.52
C LEU A 3 -13.16 28.83 -13.89
N MET A 4 -14.47 28.70 -13.62
CA MET A 4 -15.48 29.73 -13.88
C MET A 4 -15.71 30.65 -12.68
N GLY A 5 -14.91 30.55 -11.61
CA GLY A 5 -15.10 31.33 -10.39
C GLY A 5 -16.14 30.76 -9.42
N GLU A 6 -16.58 29.51 -9.63
CA GLU A 6 -17.66 28.88 -8.88
C GLU A 6 -17.21 27.66 -8.06
N GLY A 7 -18.04 27.25 -7.11
CA GLY A 7 -17.85 26.01 -6.34
C GLY A 7 -17.02 26.21 -5.08
N ARG A 8 -16.23 25.19 -4.73
CA ARG A 8 -15.42 25.14 -3.50
C ARG A 8 -13.96 24.90 -3.88
N ALA A 9 -13.04 25.63 -3.27
CA ALA A 9 -11.61 25.43 -3.43
C ALA A 9 -10.87 25.76 -2.13
N PHE A 10 -9.67 25.21 -2.00
CA PHE A 10 -8.79 25.43 -0.86
C PHE A 10 -7.57 26.24 -1.32
N GLY A 11 -7.15 27.19 -0.49
CA GLY A 11 -5.93 27.95 -0.73
C GLY A 11 -4.66 27.13 -0.50
N PRO A 12 -3.47 27.71 -0.77
CA PRO A 12 -2.19 27.07 -0.50
C PRO A 12 -1.96 26.74 0.99
N ASP A 13 -2.68 27.43 1.88
CA ASP A 13 -2.74 27.20 3.33
C ASP A 13 -3.63 25.99 3.71
N GLY A 14 -4.30 25.38 2.74
CA GLY A 14 -5.25 24.30 2.94
C GLY A 14 -6.59 24.73 3.53
N LEU A 15 -6.88 26.04 3.57
CA LEU A 15 -8.15 26.57 4.06
C LEU A 15 -9.14 26.78 2.92
N GLU A 16 -10.39 26.38 3.13
CA GLU A 16 -11.46 26.64 2.17
C GLU A 16 -11.81 28.13 2.18
N ARG A 17 -11.83 28.75 0.99
CA ARG A 17 -12.13 30.17 0.81
C ARG A 17 -12.97 30.39 -0.44
N PRO A 18 -13.64 31.57 -0.59
CA PRO A 18 -14.37 31.88 -1.80
C PRO A 18 -13.49 31.77 -3.05
N VAL A 19 -13.96 31.00 -4.04
CA VAL A 19 -13.21 30.74 -5.29
C VAL A 19 -12.76 32.03 -5.98
N PRO A 20 -13.58 33.10 -6.10
CA PRO A 20 -13.13 34.34 -6.73
C PRO A 20 -11.93 34.99 -6.05
N GLU A 21 -11.83 34.91 -4.72
CA GLU A 21 -10.68 35.44 -3.98
C GLU A 21 -9.43 34.62 -4.28
N LEU A 22 -9.54 33.29 -4.24
CA LEU A 22 -8.43 32.38 -4.52
C LEU A 22 -7.90 32.54 -5.94
N LEU A 23 -8.79 32.70 -6.93
CA LEU A 23 -8.39 32.95 -8.31
C LEU A 23 -7.72 34.33 -8.46
N ALA A 24 -8.27 35.37 -7.84
CA ALA A 24 -7.67 36.71 -7.88
C ALA A 24 -6.27 36.74 -7.25
N GLU A 25 -6.06 36.06 -6.12
CA GLU A 25 -4.75 35.90 -5.48
C GLU A 25 -3.76 35.13 -6.34
N ALA A 26 -4.24 34.12 -7.08
CA ALA A 26 -3.45 33.36 -8.04
C ALA A 26 -3.20 34.10 -9.38
N GLY A 27 -3.79 35.29 -9.58
CA GLY A 27 -3.71 36.03 -10.84
C GLY A 27 -4.48 35.38 -12.00
N ILE A 28 -5.48 34.56 -11.70
CA ILE A 28 -6.30 33.82 -12.68
C ILE A 28 -7.63 34.54 -12.84
N SER A 29 -7.98 34.94 -14.05
CA SER A 29 -9.33 35.43 -14.36
C SER A 29 -10.28 34.24 -14.63
N PRO A 30 -11.50 34.23 -14.07
CA PRO A 30 -12.50 33.22 -14.39
C PRO A 30 -12.76 33.13 -15.90
N ILE A 31 -12.97 31.92 -16.41
CA ILE A 31 -13.28 31.67 -17.82
C ILE A 31 -14.78 31.59 -18.08
N GLU A 32 -15.19 32.03 -19.26
CA GLU A 32 -16.52 31.78 -19.82
C GLU A 32 -16.41 30.67 -20.86
N LEU A 33 -17.06 29.53 -20.61
CA LEU A 33 -16.99 28.36 -21.48
C LEU A 33 -17.82 28.56 -22.75
N ARG A 34 -17.27 28.14 -23.88
CA ARG A 34 -17.93 28.11 -25.20
C ARG A 34 -18.41 26.72 -25.57
N GLU A 35 -18.87 26.57 -26.81
CA GLU A 35 -19.35 25.31 -27.35
C GLU A 35 -18.33 24.18 -27.11
N LYS A 36 -18.81 23.01 -26.66
CA LYS A 36 -18.03 21.81 -26.33
C LYS A 36 -17.07 21.92 -25.14
N GLU A 37 -16.55 23.10 -24.78
CA GLU A 37 -15.52 23.25 -23.74
C GLU A 37 -15.95 22.71 -22.37
N GLY A 38 -17.22 22.88 -22.00
CA GLY A 38 -17.76 22.31 -20.76
C GLY A 38 -17.76 20.78 -20.74
N LEU A 39 -18.12 20.13 -21.86
CA LEU A 39 -18.10 18.68 -21.99
C LEU A 39 -16.66 18.16 -22.01
N ALA A 40 -15.78 18.81 -22.77
CA ALA A 40 -14.37 18.44 -22.88
C ALA A 40 -13.62 18.48 -21.54
N LEU A 41 -14.07 19.31 -20.59
CA LEU A 41 -13.47 19.38 -19.25
C LEU A 41 -13.91 18.26 -18.29
N ILE A 42 -15.04 17.59 -18.57
CA ILE A 42 -15.64 16.62 -17.62
C ILE A 42 -15.77 15.22 -18.20
N ASN A 43 -15.69 15.07 -19.52
CA ASN A 43 -15.92 13.82 -20.21
C ASN A 43 -14.59 13.08 -20.43
N GLY A 44 -14.35 12.08 -19.58
CA GLY A 44 -13.11 11.34 -19.61
C GLY A 44 -12.90 10.47 -18.38
N THR A 45 -11.71 9.89 -18.28
CA THR A 45 -11.28 8.98 -17.22
C THR A 45 -10.33 9.62 -16.21
N ASP A 46 -10.06 10.93 -16.31
CA ASP A 46 -9.05 11.66 -15.54
C ASP A 46 -9.13 11.42 -14.04
N GLY A 47 -10.35 11.42 -13.48
CA GLY A 47 -10.56 11.22 -12.05
C GLY A 47 -10.12 9.83 -11.57
N MET A 48 -10.48 8.78 -12.31
CA MET A 48 -10.08 7.41 -11.95
C MET A 48 -8.62 7.12 -12.29
N LEU A 49 -8.10 7.73 -13.36
CA LEU A 49 -6.68 7.67 -13.72
C LEU A 49 -5.82 8.32 -12.63
N GLY A 50 -6.22 9.48 -12.10
CA GLY A 50 -5.57 10.12 -10.97
C GLY A 50 -5.51 9.22 -9.74
N MET A 51 -6.60 8.51 -9.41
CA MET A 51 -6.62 7.53 -8.33
C MET A 51 -5.63 6.38 -8.56
N LEU A 52 -5.53 5.89 -9.80
CA LEU A 52 -4.59 4.83 -10.19
C LEU A 52 -3.14 5.29 -10.04
N CYS A 53 -2.79 6.46 -10.58
CA CYS A 53 -1.44 7.02 -10.50
C CYS A 53 -0.99 7.23 -9.04
N LEU A 54 -1.86 7.81 -8.21
CA LEU A 54 -1.59 7.99 -6.78
C LEU A 54 -1.44 6.64 -6.06
N ALA A 55 -2.26 5.64 -6.40
CA ALA A 55 -2.16 4.30 -5.81
C ALA A 55 -0.86 3.58 -6.20
N ILE A 56 -0.44 3.68 -7.45
CA ILE A 56 0.85 3.13 -7.91
C ILE A 56 2.00 3.76 -7.13
N PHE A 57 2.04 5.09 -7.03
CA PHE A 57 3.08 5.81 -6.29
C PHE A 57 3.18 5.36 -4.83
N ASP A 58 2.04 5.30 -4.13
CA ASP A 58 2.03 4.89 -2.72
C ASP A 58 2.39 3.42 -2.54
N LEU A 59 1.90 2.53 -3.41
CA LEU A 59 2.18 1.10 -3.31
C LEU A 59 3.64 0.76 -3.59
N GLU A 60 4.29 1.42 -4.55
CA GLU A 60 5.72 1.21 -4.82
C GLU A 60 6.56 1.57 -3.60
N HIS A 61 6.26 2.70 -2.95
CA HIS A 61 6.91 3.09 -1.70
C HIS A 61 6.66 2.08 -0.59
N LEU A 62 5.40 1.68 -0.39
CA LEU A 62 5.02 0.72 0.66
C LEU A 62 5.62 -0.67 0.44
N LEU A 63 5.90 -1.09 -0.79
CA LEU A 63 6.50 -2.39 -1.08
C LEU A 63 7.95 -2.49 -0.64
N ASP A 64 8.71 -1.41 -0.79
CA ASP A 64 10.09 -1.36 -0.29
C ASP A 64 10.11 -1.39 1.24
N GLU A 65 9.20 -0.66 1.88
CA GLU A 65 8.98 -0.72 3.34
C GLU A 65 8.52 -2.12 3.78
N ALA A 66 7.60 -2.76 3.04
CA ALA A 66 7.10 -4.08 3.35
C ALA A 66 8.19 -5.16 3.27
N ASP A 67 9.14 -5.05 2.33
CA ASP A 67 10.28 -5.97 2.26
C ASP A 67 11.18 -5.84 3.50
N VAL A 68 11.50 -4.62 3.93
CA VAL A 68 12.32 -4.37 5.12
C VAL A 68 11.59 -4.83 6.38
N ILE A 69 10.31 -4.51 6.52
CA ILE A 69 9.49 -4.91 7.68
C ILE A 69 9.36 -6.45 7.73
N ALA A 70 9.14 -7.12 6.59
CA ALA A 70 9.12 -8.58 6.54
C ALA A 70 10.47 -9.20 6.92
N ALA A 71 11.59 -8.57 6.52
CA ALA A 71 12.92 -8.99 6.96
C ALA A 71 13.10 -8.80 8.48
N MET A 72 12.64 -7.68 9.06
CA MET A 72 12.62 -7.50 10.51
C MET A 72 11.80 -8.59 11.21
N SER A 73 10.67 -8.99 10.62
CA SER A 73 9.84 -10.08 11.13
C SER A 73 10.55 -11.42 11.07
N VAL A 74 11.26 -11.73 9.97
CA VAL A 74 12.12 -12.92 9.87
C VAL A 74 13.17 -12.91 10.96
N GLU A 75 13.90 -11.79 11.11
CA GLU A 75 14.94 -11.63 12.11
C GLU A 75 14.39 -11.81 13.54
N GLY A 76 13.36 -11.06 13.91
CA GLY A 76 12.76 -11.09 15.24
C GLY A 76 12.12 -12.44 15.61
N LEU A 77 11.61 -13.19 14.62
CA LEU A 77 11.02 -14.51 14.82
C LEU A 77 12.04 -15.65 14.72
N MET A 78 13.34 -15.35 14.56
CA MET A 78 14.42 -16.33 14.40
C MET A 78 14.20 -17.20 13.16
N GLY A 79 13.81 -16.58 12.03
CA GLY A 79 13.67 -17.25 10.73
C GLY A 79 14.98 -17.26 9.94
N THR A 80 15.05 -18.10 8.91
CA THR A 80 16.25 -18.26 8.09
C THR A 80 16.27 -17.32 6.88
N ASP A 81 17.43 -16.71 6.62
CA ASP A 81 17.69 -15.90 5.41
C ASP A 81 17.93 -16.75 4.15
N GLN A 82 18.18 -18.06 4.31
CA GLN A 82 18.61 -18.94 3.22
C GLN A 82 17.53 -19.11 2.15
N VAL A 83 16.27 -18.92 2.51
CA VAL A 83 15.13 -19.01 1.58
C VAL A 83 15.03 -17.81 0.65
N PHE A 84 15.82 -16.74 0.87
CA PHE A 84 15.83 -15.52 0.05
C PHE A 84 17.02 -15.43 -0.90
N ARG A 85 17.83 -16.49 -0.98
CA ARG A 85 19.00 -16.54 -1.87
C ARG A 85 18.57 -16.35 -3.33
N ALA A 86 19.30 -15.50 -4.06
CA ALA A 86 18.98 -15.13 -5.43
C ALA A 86 18.68 -16.34 -6.33
N GLN A 87 19.44 -17.44 -6.21
CA GLN A 87 19.27 -18.64 -7.05
C GLN A 87 17.88 -19.29 -6.95
N LEU A 88 17.17 -19.11 -5.81
CA LEU A 88 15.83 -19.65 -5.59
C LEU A 88 14.74 -18.81 -6.27
N HIS A 89 15.03 -17.55 -6.55
CA HIS A 89 14.09 -16.60 -7.12
C HIS A 89 14.40 -16.23 -8.56
N GLU A 90 15.65 -16.42 -9.00
CA GLU A 90 16.07 -16.29 -10.39
C GLU A 90 17.35 -17.11 -10.63
N PRO A 91 17.42 -17.99 -11.65
CA PRO A 91 16.40 -18.26 -12.67
C PRO A 91 15.35 -19.31 -12.26
N LEU A 92 15.40 -19.89 -11.05
CA LEU A 92 14.56 -21.06 -10.69
C LEU A 92 13.06 -20.82 -10.84
N ARG A 93 12.57 -19.60 -10.57
CA ARG A 93 11.19 -19.18 -10.80
C ARG A 93 11.15 -17.72 -11.27
N PRO A 94 11.13 -17.43 -12.58
CA PRO A 94 11.49 -16.13 -13.15
C PRO A 94 10.36 -15.09 -13.09
N HIS A 95 9.89 -14.78 -11.87
CA HIS A 95 9.03 -13.62 -11.61
C HIS A 95 9.89 -12.42 -11.16
N PRO A 96 9.99 -11.33 -11.94
CA PRO A 96 10.90 -10.21 -11.62
C PRO A 96 10.60 -9.54 -10.29
N GLY A 97 9.33 -9.34 -9.95
CA GLY A 97 8.91 -8.80 -8.66
C GLY A 97 9.33 -9.69 -7.51
N GLN A 98 9.19 -11.01 -7.65
CA GLN A 98 9.64 -11.99 -6.64
C GLN A 98 11.15 -11.90 -6.41
N ALA A 99 11.95 -11.82 -7.48
CA ALA A 99 13.39 -11.68 -7.39
C ALA A 99 13.79 -10.36 -6.71
N THR A 100 13.07 -9.27 -6.99
CA THR A 100 13.29 -7.97 -6.34
C THR A 100 13.02 -8.01 -4.85
N SER A 101 11.85 -8.50 -4.42
CA SER A 101 11.52 -8.59 -3.00
C SER A 101 12.46 -9.53 -2.25
N ALA A 102 12.84 -10.67 -2.84
CA ALA A 102 13.81 -11.58 -2.22
C ALA A 102 15.18 -10.93 -2.04
N ARG A 103 15.66 -10.21 -3.06
CA ARG A 103 16.93 -9.47 -2.99
C ARG A 103 16.90 -8.41 -1.89
N ASN A 104 15.82 -7.64 -1.78
CA ASN A 104 15.66 -6.61 -0.75
C ASN A 104 15.66 -7.23 0.66
N MET A 105 14.86 -8.28 0.88
CA MET A 105 14.80 -8.99 2.16
C MET A 105 16.14 -9.64 2.53
N PHE A 106 16.81 -10.28 1.57
CA PHE A 106 18.12 -10.89 1.79
C PHE A 106 19.17 -9.84 2.17
N ALA A 107 19.21 -8.72 1.43
CA ALA A 107 20.11 -7.61 1.73
C ALA A 107 19.85 -7.01 3.13
N ALA A 108 18.57 -6.87 3.52
CA ALA A 108 18.18 -6.34 4.82
C ALA A 108 18.66 -7.21 6.01
N LEU A 109 18.84 -8.51 5.80
CA LEU A 109 19.29 -9.47 6.82
C LEU A 109 20.81 -9.67 6.90
N VAL A 110 21.58 -9.10 5.95
CA VAL A 110 23.04 -9.26 5.93
C VAL A 110 23.66 -8.67 7.19
N GLY A 111 24.47 -9.48 7.89
CA GLY A 111 25.19 -9.07 9.10
C GLY A 111 24.37 -9.17 10.39
N SER A 112 23.17 -9.77 10.35
CA SER A 112 22.39 -10.05 11.56
C SER A 112 23.09 -11.07 12.47
N GLU A 113 23.38 -10.67 13.72
CA GLU A 113 23.83 -11.62 14.74
C GLU A 113 22.68 -12.54 15.20
N ILE A 114 21.44 -12.05 15.11
CA ILE A 114 20.24 -12.80 15.46
C ILE A 114 20.07 -13.98 14.50
N VAL A 115 20.06 -13.75 13.19
CA VAL A 115 19.96 -14.84 12.19
C VAL A 115 21.16 -15.79 12.29
N ALA A 116 22.36 -15.27 12.58
CA ALA A 116 23.55 -16.09 12.75
C ALA A 116 23.46 -17.01 13.98
N SER A 117 22.81 -16.57 15.06
CA SER A 117 22.75 -17.28 16.35
C SER A 117 22.10 -18.66 16.28
N HIS A 118 21.22 -18.90 15.30
CA HIS A 118 20.52 -20.16 15.11
C HIS A 118 20.78 -20.79 13.73
N ARG A 119 21.84 -20.38 13.03
CA ARG A 119 22.18 -20.92 11.70
C ARG A 119 22.47 -22.42 11.69
N HIS A 120 22.93 -22.95 12.82
CA HIS A 120 23.26 -24.35 13.02
C HIS A 120 22.48 -24.89 14.22
N GLY A 121 21.97 -26.13 14.11
CA GLY A 121 21.22 -26.77 15.19
C GLY A 121 19.83 -26.17 15.43
N ASP A 122 19.23 -25.53 14.42
CA ASP A 122 17.84 -25.10 14.49
C ASP A 122 16.91 -26.31 14.33
N ASP A 123 16.02 -26.52 15.30
CA ASP A 123 15.02 -27.57 15.27
C ASP A 123 13.93 -27.30 14.21
N LYS A 124 13.81 -26.05 13.72
CA LYS A 124 12.87 -25.69 12.65
C LYS A 124 13.39 -26.17 11.29
N VAL A 125 12.69 -27.15 10.71
CA VAL A 125 12.96 -27.62 9.34
C VAL A 125 12.64 -26.54 8.30
N GLN A 126 11.53 -25.82 8.48
CA GLN A 126 11.09 -24.75 7.59
C GLN A 126 10.33 -23.68 8.37
N ASP A 127 10.56 -22.43 8.01
CA ASP A 127 9.70 -21.33 8.45
C ASP A 127 8.31 -21.40 7.83
N ALA A 128 7.36 -20.82 8.55
CA ALA A 128 6.00 -20.66 8.08
C ALA A 128 5.90 -19.75 6.86
N TYR A 129 4.82 -19.94 6.10
CA TYR A 129 4.63 -19.25 4.82
C TYR A 129 4.58 -17.73 4.95
N SER A 130 4.06 -17.19 6.06
CA SER A 130 4.03 -15.73 6.25
C SER A 130 5.42 -15.09 6.27
N LEU A 131 6.46 -15.86 6.59
CA LEU A 131 7.87 -15.47 6.50
C LEU A 131 8.47 -15.93 5.17
N ARG A 132 8.44 -17.24 4.90
CA ARG A 132 9.16 -17.87 3.79
C ARG A 132 8.59 -17.51 2.41
N CYS A 133 7.29 -17.22 2.33
CA CYS A 133 6.61 -16.86 1.09
C CYS A 133 6.45 -15.34 0.92
N ALA A 134 7.06 -14.52 1.80
CA ALA A 134 6.95 -13.06 1.73
C ALA A 134 7.43 -12.49 0.38
N PRO A 135 8.57 -12.93 -0.21
CA PRO A 135 8.99 -12.45 -1.53
C PRO A 135 8.01 -12.77 -2.65
N GLN A 136 7.36 -13.93 -2.59
CA GLN A 136 6.40 -14.38 -3.58
C GLN A 136 5.15 -13.50 -3.57
N VAL A 137 4.65 -13.15 -2.38
CA VAL A 137 3.47 -12.29 -2.23
C VAL A 137 3.79 -10.84 -2.58
N ALA A 138 4.82 -10.24 -1.95
CA ALA A 138 5.20 -8.85 -2.25
C ALA A 138 5.63 -8.68 -3.71
N GLY A 139 6.35 -9.66 -4.25
CA GLY A 139 6.76 -9.68 -5.64
C GLY A 139 5.60 -9.77 -6.64
N ALA A 140 4.56 -10.55 -6.33
CA ALA A 140 3.36 -10.58 -7.15
C ALA A 140 2.64 -9.22 -7.21
N VAL A 141 2.65 -8.46 -6.11
CA VAL A 141 2.13 -7.07 -6.12
C VAL A 141 2.99 -6.18 -7.03
N ARG A 142 4.32 -6.28 -6.99
CA ARG A 142 5.23 -5.52 -7.88
C ARG A 142 4.94 -5.80 -9.36
N ASP A 143 4.79 -7.08 -9.72
CA ASP A 143 4.46 -7.46 -11.10
C ASP A 143 3.06 -6.95 -11.51
N THR A 144 2.11 -6.91 -10.56
CA THR A 144 0.76 -6.36 -10.78
C THR A 144 0.80 -4.84 -11.00
N ILE A 145 1.63 -4.12 -10.23
CA ILE A 145 1.87 -2.67 -10.41
C ILE A 145 2.50 -2.40 -11.78
N ALA A 146 3.48 -3.21 -12.21
CA ALA A 146 4.09 -3.04 -13.53
C ALA A 146 3.05 -3.13 -14.66
N TYR A 147 2.10 -4.07 -14.57
CA TYR A 147 0.98 -4.13 -15.51
C TYR A 147 0.05 -2.92 -15.40
N ALA A 148 -0.36 -2.55 -14.18
CA ALA A 148 -1.24 -1.41 -13.95
C ALA A 148 -0.63 -0.09 -14.44
N ARG A 149 0.68 0.10 -14.27
CA ARG A 149 1.47 1.21 -14.80
C ARG A 149 1.38 1.28 -16.31
N SER A 150 1.51 0.15 -17.01
CA SER A 150 1.37 0.14 -18.47
C SER A 150 -0.02 0.58 -18.95
N VAL A 151 -1.07 0.34 -18.16
CA VAL A 151 -2.43 0.83 -18.45
C VAL A 151 -2.52 2.32 -18.16
N ALA A 152 -1.99 2.78 -17.02
CA ALA A 152 -1.96 4.20 -16.67
C ALA A 152 -1.20 5.05 -17.71
N GLU A 153 -0.04 4.58 -18.18
CA GLU A 153 0.78 5.26 -19.20
C GLU A 153 0.04 5.40 -20.53
N ARG A 154 -0.71 4.38 -20.94
CA ARG A 154 -1.54 4.45 -22.16
C ARG A 154 -2.70 5.42 -21.99
N GLU A 155 -3.37 5.38 -20.84
CA GLU A 155 -4.51 6.25 -20.56
C GLU A 155 -4.07 7.72 -20.47
N LEU A 156 -2.92 8.00 -19.85
CA LEU A 156 -2.33 9.35 -19.78
C LEU A 156 -2.02 9.94 -21.17
N ALA A 157 -1.73 9.09 -22.15
CA ALA A 157 -1.43 9.52 -23.52
C ALA A 157 -2.69 9.59 -24.41
N ALA A 158 -3.87 9.21 -23.91
CA ALA A 158 -5.07 9.03 -24.72
C ALA A 158 -5.91 10.32 -24.84
N ALA A 159 -6.56 10.49 -25.99
CA ALA A 159 -7.68 11.41 -26.16
C ALA A 159 -8.97 10.70 -25.75
N ILE A 160 -9.45 11.00 -24.54
CA ILE A 160 -10.54 10.32 -23.83
C ILE A 160 -11.90 11.03 -23.92
N ASP A 161 -11.97 12.15 -24.64
CA ASP A 161 -13.20 12.94 -24.81
C ASP A 161 -14.10 12.41 -25.95
N ASN A 162 -15.33 12.88 -26.00
CA ASN A 162 -16.29 12.65 -27.07
C ASN A 162 -17.27 13.85 -27.23
N PRO A 163 -17.57 14.30 -28.47
CA PRO A 163 -16.96 13.89 -29.73
C PRO A 163 -15.50 14.34 -29.84
N VAL A 164 -14.73 13.66 -30.67
CA VAL A 164 -13.34 14.05 -30.97
C VAL A 164 -13.26 14.82 -32.27
N VAL A 165 -12.21 15.62 -32.38
CA VAL A 165 -11.82 16.28 -33.63
C VAL A 165 -10.55 15.60 -34.11
N LEU A 166 -10.59 15.00 -35.30
CA LEU A 166 -9.46 14.33 -35.92
C LEU A 166 -8.51 15.36 -36.56
N GLU A 167 -7.31 14.92 -36.94
CA GLU A 167 -6.28 15.79 -37.54
C GLU A 167 -6.73 16.47 -38.83
N ASP A 168 -7.62 15.85 -39.60
CA ASP A 168 -8.21 16.40 -40.82
C ASP A 168 -9.40 17.35 -40.56
N GLY A 169 -9.75 17.57 -39.30
CA GLY A 169 -10.88 18.40 -38.88
C GLY A 169 -12.22 17.66 -38.82
N GLU A 170 -12.27 16.37 -39.10
CA GLU A 170 -13.49 15.58 -38.93
C GLU A 170 -13.92 15.58 -37.45
N VAL A 171 -15.21 15.89 -37.21
CA VAL A 171 -15.83 15.75 -35.89
C VAL A 171 -16.59 14.44 -35.86
N THR A 172 -16.19 13.52 -34.98
CA THR A 172 -16.77 12.18 -34.93
C THR A 172 -16.99 11.68 -33.50
N SER A 173 -17.97 10.79 -33.34
CA SER A 173 -18.36 10.22 -32.05
C SER A 173 -17.63 8.91 -31.78
N ASN A 174 -17.26 8.66 -30.53
CA ASN A 174 -16.56 7.46 -30.07
C ASN A 174 -16.93 7.12 -28.61
N GLY A 175 -16.28 6.10 -28.03
CA GLY A 175 -16.47 5.65 -26.65
C GLY A 175 -15.22 5.68 -25.77
N ASN A 176 -14.22 6.51 -26.10
CA ASN A 176 -12.92 6.55 -25.41
C ASN A 176 -13.01 7.04 -23.96
N PHE A 177 -14.11 7.69 -23.56
CA PHE A 177 -14.40 8.05 -22.17
C PHE A 177 -14.74 6.83 -21.28
N HIS A 178 -14.98 5.66 -21.86
CA HIS A 178 -15.35 4.46 -21.10
C HIS A 178 -14.15 3.83 -20.39
N GLY A 179 -13.96 4.13 -19.10
CA GLY A 179 -12.79 3.72 -18.31
C GLY A 179 -12.70 2.24 -17.89
N ALA A 180 -13.14 1.28 -18.71
CA ALA A 180 -13.04 -0.15 -18.39
C ALA A 180 -11.58 -0.61 -18.16
N PRO A 181 -10.59 -0.25 -19.01
CA PRO A 181 -9.20 -0.67 -18.80
C PRO A 181 -8.65 -0.22 -17.44
N VAL A 182 -8.93 1.04 -17.06
CA VAL A 182 -8.52 1.63 -15.78
C VAL A 182 -9.26 0.97 -14.62
N GLY A 183 -10.57 0.75 -14.73
CA GLY A 183 -11.39 0.09 -13.72
C GLY A 183 -10.88 -1.31 -13.36
N TYR A 184 -10.46 -2.10 -14.36
CA TYR A 184 -9.94 -3.45 -14.15
C TYR A 184 -8.63 -3.46 -13.36
N VAL A 185 -7.67 -2.59 -13.69
CA VAL A 185 -6.39 -2.57 -12.97
C VAL A 185 -6.51 -1.97 -11.57
N LEU A 186 -7.45 -1.04 -11.35
CA LEU A 186 -7.79 -0.55 -10.01
C LEU A 186 -8.31 -1.70 -9.12
N ASP A 187 -9.20 -2.54 -9.66
CA ASP A 187 -9.68 -3.73 -8.95
C ASP A 187 -8.59 -4.76 -8.71
N PHE A 188 -7.74 -4.99 -9.71
CA PHE A 188 -6.66 -5.97 -9.60
C PHE A 188 -5.63 -5.57 -8.54
N LEU A 189 -5.26 -4.28 -8.47
CA LEU A 189 -4.41 -3.75 -7.41
C LEU A 189 -5.08 -3.86 -6.02
N ALA A 190 -6.39 -3.67 -5.91
CA ALA A 190 -7.09 -3.80 -4.64
C ALA A 190 -7.03 -5.24 -4.11
N ILE A 191 -7.13 -6.23 -5.00
CA ILE A 191 -6.93 -7.65 -4.67
C ILE A 191 -5.50 -7.91 -4.21
N ALA A 192 -4.50 -7.47 -4.98
CA ALA A 192 -3.09 -7.72 -4.69
C ALA A 192 -2.63 -7.06 -3.37
N ALA A 193 -3.01 -5.80 -3.13
CA ALA A 193 -2.69 -5.08 -1.90
C ALA A 193 -3.38 -5.69 -0.67
N THR A 194 -4.58 -6.25 -0.83
CA THR A 194 -5.29 -6.97 0.24
C THR A 194 -4.56 -8.25 0.65
N ASP A 195 -4.00 -9.00 -0.31
CA ASP A 195 -3.22 -10.20 -0.01
C ASP A 195 -1.92 -9.85 0.75
N LEU A 196 -1.24 -8.77 0.35
CA LEU A 196 -0.07 -8.26 1.06
C LEU A 196 -0.40 -7.84 2.52
N ALA A 197 -1.52 -7.15 2.73
CA ALA A 197 -1.98 -6.81 4.07
C ALA A 197 -2.28 -8.09 4.88
N SER A 198 -2.89 -9.11 4.25
CA SER A 198 -3.19 -10.38 4.89
C SER A 198 -1.93 -11.12 5.34
N ILE A 199 -0.90 -11.23 4.50
CA ILE A 199 0.34 -11.93 4.88
C ILE A 199 1.12 -11.15 5.96
N SER A 200 1.07 -9.81 5.94
CA SER A 200 1.64 -8.94 6.98
C SER A 200 0.97 -9.19 8.34
N GLU A 201 -0.35 -9.20 8.38
CA GLU A 201 -1.09 -9.48 9.61
C GLU A 201 -0.82 -10.90 10.15
N ARG A 202 -0.61 -11.90 9.26
CA ARG A 202 -0.18 -13.24 9.69
C ARG A 202 1.22 -13.26 10.33
N ARG A 203 2.10 -12.29 10.04
CA ARG A 203 3.37 -12.13 10.76
C ARG A 203 3.15 -11.50 12.12
N VAL A 204 2.27 -10.49 12.24
CA VAL A 204 1.84 -9.93 13.53
C VAL A 204 1.29 -11.02 14.45
N ASP A 205 0.31 -11.81 13.97
CA ASP A 205 -0.26 -12.93 14.72
C ASP A 205 0.80 -13.90 15.24
N ARG A 206 1.82 -14.18 14.42
CA ARG A 206 2.91 -15.08 14.80
C ARG A 206 3.78 -14.51 15.92
N MET A 207 4.08 -13.21 15.90
CA MET A 207 4.88 -12.54 16.93
C MET A 207 4.21 -12.58 18.30
N LEU A 208 2.88 -12.47 18.32
CA LEU A 208 2.12 -12.34 19.56
C LEU A 208 1.84 -13.70 20.22
N ASP A 209 2.00 -14.80 19.50
CA ASP A 209 1.79 -16.14 20.04
C ASP A 209 3.09 -16.73 20.62
N ARG A 210 3.08 -16.97 21.94
CA ARG A 210 4.19 -17.61 22.69
C ARG A 210 4.68 -18.94 22.13
N HIS A 211 3.82 -19.67 21.41
CA HIS A 211 4.17 -20.97 20.83
C HIS A 211 4.81 -20.84 19.45
N ARG A 212 4.73 -19.66 18.83
CA ARG A 212 5.17 -19.42 17.46
C ARG A 212 6.21 -18.30 17.33
N ASN A 213 6.48 -17.56 18.42
CA ASN A 213 7.38 -16.41 18.44
C ASN A 213 8.82 -16.73 18.92
N SER A 214 9.19 -18.01 18.97
CA SER A 214 10.54 -18.47 19.36
C SER A 214 10.94 -18.00 20.78
N GLY A 215 10.07 -18.19 21.77
CA GLY A 215 10.39 -18.01 23.19
C GLY A 215 10.22 -16.60 23.75
N LEU A 216 9.55 -15.70 23.02
CA LEU A 216 9.24 -14.36 23.52
C LEU A 216 7.96 -14.37 24.38
N THR A 217 7.84 -13.38 25.25
CA THR A 217 6.66 -13.16 26.09
C THR A 217 5.39 -13.07 25.23
N PRO A 218 4.27 -13.72 25.64
CA PRO A 218 3.02 -13.62 24.90
C PRO A 218 2.61 -12.15 24.67
N PHE A 219 2.07 -11.87 23.49
CA PHE A 219 1.68 -10.53 23.02
C PHE A 219 2.80 -9.48 23.03
N LEU A 220 4.06 -9.90 23.19
CA LEU A 220 5.21 -9.01 23.41
C LEU A 220 4.99 -8.03 24.58
N ALA A 221 4.24 -8.49 25.59
CA ALA A 221 3.95 -7.76 26.83
C ALA A 221 5.20 -7.68 27.72
N ALA A 222 5.32 -6.60 28.50
CA ALA A 222 6.43 -6.44 29.44
C ALA A 222 6.25 -7.33 30.68
N ASP A 223 5.06 -7.31 31.29
CA ASP A 223 4.65 -8.23 32.35
C ASP A 223 3.40 -9.03 31.94
N ALA A 224 3.59 -10.27 31.49
CA ALA A 224 2.49 -11.10 30.99
C ALA A 224 1.48 -11.44 32.11
N GLY A 225 0.22 -11.09 31.88
CA GLY A 225 -0.87 -11.26 32.84
C GLY A 225 -1.26 -9.97 33.55
N VAL A 226 -0.43 -8.93 33.45
CA VAL A 226 -0.74 -7.55 33.88
C VAL A 226 -0.85 -6.64 32.65
N ASP A 227 0.13 -6.69 31.76
CA ASP A 227 0.16 -5.97 30.49
C ASP A 227 -0.46 -6.79 29.35
N SER A 228 -1.20 -6.13 28.47
CA SER A 228 -1.77 -6.69 27.24
C SER A 228 -0.80 -6.61 26.05
N GLY A 229 0.26 -5.81 26.14
CA GLY A 229 1.27 -5.68 25.10
C GLY A 229 0.66 -5.18 23.78
N LEU A 230 0.86 -5.96 22.71
CA LEU A 230 0.34 -5.63 21.37
C LEU A 230 -0.97 -6.37 21.02
N MET A 231 -1.64 -7.00 21.98
CA MET A 231 -2.86 -7.79 21.73
C MET A 231 -3.93 -7.01 20.95
N ILE A 232 -4.24 -5.78 21.40
CA ILE A 232 -5.27 -4.96 20.73
C ILE A 232 -4.79 -4.39 19.39
N ALA A 233 -3.48 -4.17 19.23
CA ALA A 233 -2.92 -3.78 17.92
C ALA A 233 -3.15 -4.87 16.87
N GLN A 234 -3.06 -6.15 17.26
CA GLN A 234 -3.43 -7.25 16.36
C GLN A 234 -4.92 -7.22 15.99
N TYR A 235 -5.82 -6.88 16.93
CA TYR A 235 -7.26 -6.78 16.62
C TYR A 235 -7.51 -5.69 15.58
N THR A 236 -6.81 -4.55 15.69
CA THR A 236 -6.85 -3.50 14.67
C THR A 236 -6.37 -4.03 13.32
N ALA A 237 -5.21 -4.70 13.25
CA ALA A 237 -4.71 -5.27 11.99
C ALA A 237 -5.70 -6.28 11.38
N ALA A 238 -6.27 -7.17 12.20
CA ALA A 238 -7.25 -8.16 11.75
C ALA A 238 -8.54 -7.50 11.22
N GLY A 239 -9.04 -6.46 11.89
CA GLY A 239 -10.19 -5.68 11.43
C GLY A 239 -9.92 -5.00 10.09
N LEU A 240 -8.79 -4.31 9.97
CA LEU A 240 -8.38 -3.64 8.73
C LEU A 240 -8.24 -4.61 7.55
N VAL A 241 -7.64 -5.79 7.77
CA VAL A 241 -7.54 -6.83 6.74
C VAL A 241 -8.91 -7.40 6.37
N SER A 242 -9.81 -7.57 7.34
CA SER A 242 -11.18 -8.01 7.09
C SER A 242 -11.94 -7.00 6.21
N ASP A 243 -11.77 -5.71 6.46
CA ASP A 243 -12.35 -4.65 5.63
C ASP A 243 -11.76 -4.66 4.22
N CYS A 244 -10.43 -4.83 4.08
CA CYS A 244 -9.78 -4.95 2.77
C CYS A 244 -10.35 -6.11 1.95
N LYS A 245 -10.65 -7.26 2.56
CA LYS A 245 -11.27 -8.40 1.87
C LYS A 245 -12.64 -8.07 1.27
N ARG A 246 -13.41 -7.17 1.90
CA ARG A 246 -14.69 -6.68 1.34
C ARG A 246 -14.45 -5.68 0.22
N LEU A 247 -13.48 -4.79 0.38
CA LEU A 247 -13.08 -3.81 -0.64
C LEU A 247 -12.39 -4.46 -1.86
N ALA A 248 -11.88 -5.68 -1.73
CA ALA A 248 -11.29 -6.43 -2.83
C ALA A 248 -12.32 -7.00 -3.81
N VAL A 249 -13.62 -7.00 -3.48
CA VAL A 249 -14.68 -7.35 -4.45
C VAL A 249 -14.61 -6.35 -5.61
N PRO A 250 -14.49 -6.81 -6.88
CA PRO A 250 -14.38 -5.92 -8.02
C PRO A 250 -15.60 -5.00 -8.15
N ALA A 251 -15.37 -3.70 -8.36
CA ALA A 251 -16.46 -2.77 -8.69
C ALA A 251 -16.75 -2.79 -10.19
N SER A 252 -15.73 -3.07 -11.01
CA SER A 252 -15.79 -3.05 -12.48
C SER A 252 -16.58 -4.19 -13.13
N VAL A 253 -17.09 -5.13 -12.32
CA VAL A 253 -18.03 -6.17 -12.76
C VAL A 253 -19.49 -5.73 -12.66
N ASP A 254 -19.75 -4.58 -12.02
CA ASP A 254 -21.08 -3.99 -11.90
C ASP A 254 -21.31 -2.92 -12.97
N SER A 255 -22.59 -2.68 -13.30
CA SER A 255 -23.03 -1.64 -14.23
C SER A 255 -24.52 -1.40 -14.05
N ILE A 256 -24.92 -0.12 -13.97
CA ILE A 256 -26.33 0.29 -13.85
C ILE A 256 -26.65 1.27 -14.99
N PRO A 257 -27.63 0.96 -15.86
CA PRO A 257 -28.04 1.86 -16.93
C PRO A 257 -28.51 3.22 -16.43
N SER A 258 -28.14 4.26 -17.16
CA SER A 258 -28.41 5.66 -16.86
C SER A 258 -28.98 6.36 -18.10
N SER A 259 -29.40 7.64 -17.96
CA SER A 259 -29.79 8.49 -19.09
C SER A 259 -30.83 7.86 -20.03
N ALA A 260 -31.90 7.28 -19.47
CA ALA A 260 -32.95 6.58 -20.22
C ALA A 260 -32.43 5.45 -21.14
N MET A 261 -31.47 4.66 -20.65
CA MET A 261 -30.78 3.55 -21.36
C MET A 261 -29.79 4.01 -22.44
N GLN A 262 -29.50 5.31 -22.56
CA GLN A 262 -28.46 5.75 -23.49
C GLN A 262 -27.05 5.41 -22.98
N GLU A 263 -26.86 5.44 -21.66
CA GLU A 263 -25.66 4.97 -20.96
C GLU A 263 -25.99 3.62 -20.31
N ASP A 264 -26.12 2.58 -21.12
CA ASP A 264 -26.57 1.25 -20.68
C ASP A 264 -25.45 0.36 -20.10
N HIS A 265 -24.20 0.76 -20.29
CA HIS A 265 -23.03 0.10 -19.72
C HIS A 265 -21.98 1.10 -19.21
N VAL A 266 -21.47 0.90 -17.99
CA VAL A 266 -20.45 1.75 -17.36
C VAL A 266 -19.35 0.92 -16.69
N SER A 267 -18.18 1.52 -16.48
CA SER A 267 -17.00 0.81 -15.94
C SER A 267 -16.93 0.73 -14.42
N MET A 268 -17.70 1.56 -13.71
CA MET A 268 -17.61 1.74 -12.25
C MET A 268 -16.20 2.07 -11.73
N GLY A 269 -15.28 2.53 -12.59
CA GLY A 269 -13.86 2.67 -12.23
C GLY A 269 -13.60 3.72 -11.14
N TRP A 270 -14.48 4.71 -10.95
CA TRP A 270 -14.37 5.63 -9.81
C TRP A 270 -14.57 4.92 -8.46
N HIS A 271 -15.50 3.97 -8.40
CA HIS A 271 -15.71 3.13 -7.22
C HIS A 271 -14.53 2.18 -6.99
N ALA A 272 -13.96 1.63 -8.07
CA ALA A 272 -12.73 0.85 -8.03
C ALA A 272 -11.54 1.68 -7.50
N GLY A 273 -11.44 2.95 -7.91
CA GLY A 273 -10.44 3.89 -7.41
C GLY A 273 -10.59 4.14 -5.91
N ARG A 274 -11.79 4.52 -5.46
CA ARG A 274 -12.07 4.83 -4.05
C ARG A 274 -11.76 3.65 -3.12
N LYS A 275 -12.14 2.43 -3.51
CA LYS A 275 -11.86 1.25 -2.67
C LYS A 275 -10.37 0.89 -2.66
N LEU A 276 -9.67 1.01 -3.79
CA LEU A 276 -8.21 0.81 -3.84
C LEU A 276 -7.50 1.80 -2.91
N ARG A 277 -7.83 3.09 -2.95
CA ARG A 277 -7.22 4.10 -2.07
C ARG A 277 -7.41 3.75 -0.58
N ARG A 278 -8.60 3.28 -0.21
CA ARG A 278 -8.86 2.79 1.17
C ARG A 278 -8.03 1.54 1.51
N VAL A 279 -7.87 0.60 0.58
CA VAL A 279 -7.04 -0.59 0.77
C VAL A 279 -5.57 -0.20 0.97
N VAL A 280 -5.05 0.79 0.21
CA VAL A 280 -3.68 1.31 0.38
C VAL A 280 -3.49 1.92 1.77
N ASP A 281 -4.43 2.75 2.24
CA ASP A 281 -4.39 3.31 3.60
C ASP A 281 -4.38 2.22 4.67
N ASN A 282 -5.22 1.20 4.51
CA ASN A 282 -5.32 0.08 5.44
C ASN A 282 -4.05 -0.78 5.42
N LEU A 283 -3.47 -1.05 4.24
CA LEU A 283 -2.20 -1.75 4.10
C LEU A 283 -1.08 -1.03 4.86
N ARG A 284 -0.97 0.30 4.72
CA ARG A 284 0.01 1.10 5.47
C ARG A 284 -0.16 0.94 6.98
N ASN A 285 -1.39 0.97 7.47
CA ASN A 285 -1.68 0.79 8.90
C ASN A 285 -1.33 -0.64 9.39
N VAL A 286 -1.60 -1.66 8.59
CA VAL A 286 -1.23 -3.06 8.91
C VAL A 286 0.30 -3.21 8.94
N LEU A 287 1.01 -2.66 7.96
CA LEU A 287 2.47 -2.65 7.93
C LEU A 287 3.07 -1.87 9.12
N ALA A 288 2.45 -0.77 9.54
CA ALA A 288 2.87 -0.02 10.72
C ALA A 288 2.77 -0.86 12.01
N ILE A 289 1.69 -1.64 12.17
CA ILE A 289 1.52 -2.56 13.29
C ILE A 289 2.59 -3.67 13.23
N GLU A 290 2.84 -4.23 12.05
CA GLU A 290 3.92 -5.20 11.85
C GLU A 290 5.28 -4.61 12.19
N TYR A 291 5.57 -3.38 11.77
CA TYR A 291 6.82 -2.70 12.02
C TYR A 291 7.11 -2.52 13.51
N ILE A 292 6.09 -2.12 14.29
CA ILE A 292 6.17 -2.02 15.75
C ILE A 292 6.42 -3.39 16.39
N GLY A 293 5.66 -4.40 15.96
CA GLY A 293 5.81 -5.78 16.45
C GLY A 293 7.19 -6.37 16.16
N ALA A 294 7.64 -6.24 14.91
CA ALA A 294 8.94 -6.73 14.45
C ALA A 294 10.09 -6.03 15.19
N ALA A 295 10.01 -4.72 15.38
CA ALA A 295 11.00 -3.97 16.16
C ALA A 295 11.09 -4.47 17.60
N ARG A 296 9.95 -4.70 18.28
CA ARG A 296 9.94 -5.27 19.64
C ARG A 296 10.52 -6.68 19.66
N CYS A 297 10.16 -7.53 18.70
CA CYS A 297 10.74 -8.87 18.60
C CYS A 297 12.25 -8.84 18.48
N VAL A 298 12.79 -7.99 17.60
CA VAL A 298 14.23 -7.85 17.38
C VAL A 298 14.93 -7.32 18.64
N GLU A 299 14.41 -6.28 19.28
CA GLU A 299 15.00 -5.71 20.52
C GLU A 299 15.04 -6.74 21.66
N LEU A 300 14.02 -7.59 21.77
CA LEU A 300 13.96 -8.66 22.77
C LEU A 300 14.93 -9.83 22.48
N ARG A 301 15.71 -9.80 21.39
CA ARG A 301 16.79 -10.76 21.11
C ARG A 301 18.15 -10.34 21.65
N ALA A 302 18.23 -9.22 22.38
CA ALA A 302 19.46 -8.82 23.06
C ALA A 302 20.07 -9.98 23.88
N PRO A 303 21.41 -10.15 23.90
CA PRO A 303 22.41 -9.20 23.41
C PRO A 303 22.73 -9.30 21.90
N HIS A 304 22.10 -10.21 21.14
CA HIS A 304 22.33 -10.30 19.70
C HIS A 304 21.85 -9.03 18.99
N LYS A 305 22.70 -8.50 18.10
CA LYS A 305 22.40 -7.29 17.34
C LYS A 305 21.66 -7.59 16.03
N PRO A 306 20.74 -6.71 15.61
CA PRO A 306 20.14 -6.80 14.29
C PRO A 306 21.14 -6.51 13.17
N ALA A 307 20.77 -6.87 11.95
CA ALA A 307 21.45 -6.40 10.75
C ALA A 307 21.44 -4.87 10.67
N PRO A 308 22.42 -4.24 9.98
CA PRO A 308 22.51 -2.78 9.90
C PRO A 308 21.25 -2.10 9.32
N ILE A 309 20.60 -2.71 8.32
CA ILE A 309 19.40 -2.15 7.68
C ILE A 309 18.20 -2.22 8.62
N THR A 310 17.93 -3.38 9.22
CA THR A 310 16.82 -3.56 10.16
C THR A 310 17.04 -2.75 11.44
N GLY A 311 18.29 -2.66 11.92
CA GLY A 311 18.66 -1.79 13.04
C GLY A 311 18.44 -0.30 12.74
N ALA A 312 18.76 0.16 11.53
CA ALA A 312 18.48 1.54 11.10
C ALA A 312 16.97 1.82 11.02
N ALA A 313 16.18 0.85 10.55
CA ALA A 313 14.72 0.94 10.58
C ALA A 313 14.21 1.08 12.03
N ILE A 314 14.65 0.22 12.95
CA ILE A 314 14.29 0.34 14.38
C ILE A 314 14.65 1.73 14.92
N ALA A 315 15.86 2.22 14.63
CA ALA A 315 16.27 3.57 15.05
C ALA A 315 15.35 4.66 14.50
N ARG A 316 14.95 4.57 13.22
CA ARG A 316 13.97 5.47 12.60
C ARG A 316 12.62 5.42 13.33
N LEU A 317 12.11 4.23 13.64
CA LEU A 317 10.85 4.06 14.38
C LEU A 317 10.91 4.70 15.78
N ARG A 318 12.04 4.54 16.48
CA ARG A 318 12.25 5.07 17.84
C ARG A 318 12.28 6.59 17.93
N THR A 319 12.39 7.30 16.80
CA THR A 319 12.24 8.77 16.77
C THR A 319 10.82 9.24 17.11
N LYS A 320 9.81 8.36 16.98
CA LYS A 320 8.38 8.69 17.20
C LYS A 320 7.63 7.67 18.05
N VAL A 321 8.08 6.42 18.11
CA VAL A 321 7.37 5.32 18.78
C VAL A 321 8.28 4.69 19.84
N ALA A 322 7.81 4.64 21.10
CA ALA A 322 8.60 4.10 22.19
C ALA A 322 8.83 2.58 22.07
N GLY A 323 9.89 2.08 22.71
CA GLY A 323 10.26 0.66 22.72
C GLY A 323 9.35 -0.24 23.54
N HIS A 324 9.81 -1.47 23.76
CA HIS A 324 9.19 -2.41 24.70
C HIS A 324 9.10 -1.80 26.11
N GLY A 325 8.00 -2.07 26.81
CA GLY A 325 7.70 -1.53 28.13
C GLY A 325 6.24 -1.79 28.54
N PRO A 326 5.80 -1.28 29.70
CA PRO A 326 4.43 -1.44 30.19
C PRO A 326 3.37 -0.89 29.23
N ASP A 327 2.13 -1.32 29.44
CA ASP A 327 0.99 -0.86 28.64
C ASP A 327 0.85 0.66 28.65
N ARG A 328 0.53 1.19 27.46
CA ARG A 328 0.31 2.61 27.21
C ARG A 328 -0.71 2.80 26.11
N PHE A 329 -1.21 4.02 25.97
CA PHE A 329 -2.15 4.33 24.90
C PHE A 329 -1.49 4.15 23.53
N LEU A 330 -1.84 3.06 22.83
CA LEU A 330 -1.16 2.61 21.62
C LEU A 330 -1.57 3.36 20.35
N ALA A 331 -2.79 3.92 20.27
CA ALA A 331 -3.28 4.49 19.01
C ALA A 331 -2.37 5.58 18.42
N PRO A 332 -1.84 6.55 19.21
CA PRO A 332 -0.91 7.55 18.69
C PRO A 332 0.40 6.95 18.18
N GLU A 333 0.84 5.83 18.74
CA GLU A 333 2.05 5.13 18.27
C GLU A 333 1.80 4.41 16.94
N LEU A 334 0.61 3.81 16.78
CA LEU A 334 0.22 3.19 15.51
C LEU A 334 0.12 4.24 14.40
N GLU A 335 -0.49 5.39 14.69
CA GLU A 335 -0.57 6.53 13.77
C GLU A 335 0.81 7.08 13.42
N ALA A 336 1.68 7.27 14.41
CA ALA A 336 3.04 7.75 14.19
C ALA A 336 3.87 6.78 13.34
N ALA A 337 3.74 5.47 13.54
CA ALA A 337 4.37 4.47 12.70
C ALA A 337 3.81 4.49 11.27
N ALA A 338 2.49 4.63 11.10
CA ALA A 338 1.87 4.75 9.78
C ALA A 338 2.35 6.01 9.04
N GLU A 339 2.53 7.14 9.74
CA GLU A 339 3.08 8.36 9.14
C GLU A 339 4.55 8.21 8.72
N ILE A 340 5.37 7.44 9.45
CA ILE A 340 6.74 7.12 9.02
C ILE A 340 6.75 6.36 7.68
N LEU A 341 5.73 5.53 7.43
CA LEU A 341 5.60 4.72 6.20
C LEU A 341 4.86 5.46 5.07
N ARG A 342 4.50 6.73 5.26
CA ARG A 342 3.84 7.52 4.23
C ARG A 342 4.86 7.94 3.18
N ALA A 343 4.51 7.77 1.91
CA ALA A 343 5.34 8.25 0.81
C ALA A 343 5.64 9.75 0.97
N PRO A 344 6.88 10.20 0.72
CA PRO A 344 7.20 11.61 0.76
C PRO A 344 6.33 12.38 -0.25
N LYS A 345 5.93 13.60 0.12
CA LYS A 345 5.27 14.50 -0.83
C LYS A 345 6.25 14.77 -1.98
N ALA A 346 5.77 14.59 -3.21
CA ALA A 346 6.53 14.85 -4.44
C ALA A 346 6.97 16.31 -4.55
#